data_AF-A0A1A0K7F5-F1
#
_entry.id   AF-A0A1A0K7F5-F1
#
_cell.length_a   1.000
_cell.length_b   1.000
_cell.length_c   1.000
_cell.angle_alpha   90.00
_cell.angle_beta   90.00
_cell.angle_gamma   90.00
#
_symmetry.space_group_name_H-M   'P 1'
#
loop_
_entity.id
_entity.type
_entity.pdbx_description
1 polymer ?
#
loop_
_entity_poly.entity_id
_entity_poly.type
_entity_poly.pdbx_seq_one_letter_code
_entity_poly.pdbx_strand_id
1 'polypeptide(L)' 'MAVGVDMEGIKHILGLWVATNEGAAFWSQVCAEIANRGVNNVFIIYCDALKGFPEAIQATWPDSMIHTQHGASDSCR' A
#
# COMPACT_ATOMS: atom_id res chain seq x y z
N MET A 1 3.86 -8.41 1.77
CA MET A 1 2.51 -8.99 2.00
C MET A 1 1.54 -7.84 2.24
N ALA A 2 0.29 -7.93 1.80
CA ALA A 2 -0.74 -6.93 2.09
C ALA A 2 -1.96 -7.58 2.77
N VAL A 3 -2.50 -6.87 3.76
CA VAL A 3 -3.72 -7.23 4.49
C VAL A 3 -4.63 -6.01 4.50
N GLY A 4 -5.93 -6.24 4.29
CA GLY A 4 -6.96 -5.21 4.32
C GLY A 4 -8.05 -5.54 5.33
N VAL A 5 -8.78 -4.52 5.75
CA VAL A 5 -10.02 -4.64 6.52
C VAL A 5 -11.12 -3.97 5.71
N ASP A 6 -12.24 -4.67 5.50
CA ASP A 6 -13.38 -4.10 4.79
C ASP A 6 -14.32 -3.31 5.73
N MET A 7 -15.39 -2.76 5.16
CA MET A 7 -16.37 -1.97 5.89
C MET A 7 -17.21 -2.78 6.89
N GLU A 8 -17.21 -4.11 6.77
CA GLU A 8 -17.86 -5.02 7.73
C GLU A 8 -16.90 -5.41 8.88
N GLY A 9 -15.67 -4.91 8.85
CA GLY A 9 -14.63 -5.21 9.84
C GLY A 9 -13.94 -6.55 9.61
N ILE A 10 -14.13 -7.18 8.44
CA ILE A 10 -13.54 -8.47 8.12
C ILE A 10 -12.12 -8.26 7.59
N LYS A 11 -11.19 -9.05 8.13
CA LYS A 11 -9.78 -9.06 7.73
C LYS A 11 -9.58 -9.97 6.53
N HIS A 12 -8.94 -9.44 5.49
CA HIS A 12 -8.63 -10.16 4.25
C HIS A 12 -7.13 -10.11 3.95
N ILE A 13 -6.57 -11.24 3.51
CA ILE A 13 -5.23 -11.25 2.92
C ILE A 13 -5.37 -10.82 1.46
N LEU A 14 -4.88 -9.64 1.12
CA LEU A 14 -4.97 -9.10 -0.25
C LEU A 14 -3.92 -9.73 -1.17
N GLY A 15 -2.79 -10.17 -0.61
CA GLY A 15 -1.82 -11.00 -1.32
C GLY A 15 -0.45 -11.10 -0.67
N LEU A 16 0.36 -12.01 -1.24
CA LEU A 16 1.77 -12.19 -0.95
C LEU A 16 2.52 -12.13 -2.28
N TRP A 17 3.54 -11.27 -2.34
CA TRP A 17 4.40 -11.12 -3.49
C TRP A 17 5.84 -11.37 -3.04
N VAL A 18 6.59 -12.11 -3.85
CA VAL A 18 8.01 -12.38 -3.66
C VAL A 18 8.73 -11.81 -4.88
N ALA A 19 9.62 -10.85 -4.65
CA ALA A 19 10.40 -10.23 -5.71
C ALA A 19 11.83 -10.00 -5.26
N THR A 20 12.75 -10.00 -6.21
CA THR A 20 14.17 -9.68 -5.98
C THR A 20 14.42 -8.17 -5.84
N ASN A 21 13.49 -7.33 -6.27
CA ASN A 21 13.58 -5.87 -6.18
C ASN A 21 12.20 -5.26 -5.89
N GLU A 22 12.16 -4.33 -4.94
CA GLU A 22 10.98 -3.64 -4.46
C GLU A 22 10.97 -2.16 -4.88
N GLY A 23 11.15 -1.93 -6.19
CA GLY A 23 11.14 -0.59 -6.78
C GLY A 23 9.74 -0.11 -7.19
N ALA A 24 9.65 1.14 -7.66
CA ALA A 24 8.38 1.76 -8.06
C ALA A 24 7.53 0.91 -9.01
N ALA A 25 8.15 0.31 -10.04
CA ALA A 25 7.44 -0.53 -11.00
C ALA A 25 6.81 -1.78 -10.36
N PHE A 26 7.49 -2.38 -9.37
CA PHE A 26 6.95 -3.51 -8.62
C PHE A 26 5.73 -3.09 -7.80
N TRP A 27 5.81 -1.97 -7.09
CA TRP A 27 4.69 -1.47 -6.29
C TRP A 27 3.47 -1.07 -7.15
N SER A 28 3.70 -0.46 -8.32
CA SER A 28 2.63 -0.21 -9.30
C SER A 28 1.94 -1.49 -9.77
N GLN A 29 2.71 -2.55 -10.03
CA GLN A 29 2.15 -3.85 -10.38
C GLN A 29 1.31 -4.43 -9.23
N VAL A 30 1.83 -4.39 -7.99
CA VAL A 30 1.11 -4.88 -6.81
C VAL A 30 -0.23 -4.15 -6.64
N CYS A 31 -0.24 -2.81 -6.73
CA CYS A 31 -1.47 -2.02 -6.64
C CYS A 31 -2.47 -2.38 -7.75
N ALA A 32 -2.00 -2.50 -9.00
CA ALA A 32 -2.85 -2.88 -10.12
C ALA A 32 -3.45 -4.28 -9.94
N GLU A 33 -2.69 -5.25 -9.47
CA GLU A 33 -3.20 -6.61 -9.18
C GLU A 33 -4.28 -6.60 -8.10
N ILE A 34 -4.12 -5.80 -7.04
CA ILE A 34 -5.13 -5.65 -5.97
C ILE A 34 -6.40 -4.98 -6.52
N ALA A 35 -6.26 -3.89 -7.30
CA ALA A 35 -7.40 -3.20 -7.90
C ALA A 35 -8.17 -4.10 -8.89
N ASN A 36 -7.46 -4.86 -9.72
CA ASN A 36 -8.05 -5.81 -10.68
C ASN A 36 -8.81 -6.96 -9.99
N ARG A 37 -8.56 -7.22 -8.70
CA ARG A 37 -9.33 -8.18 -7.88
C ARG A 37 -10.60 -7.59 -7.26
N GLY A 38 -10.92 -6.33 -7.55
CA GLY A 38 -12.15 -5.67 -7.12
C GLY A 38 -12.01 -4.72 -5.94
N VAL A 39 -10.78 -4.43 -5.48
CA VAL A 39 -10.53 -3.41 -4.45
C VAL A 39 -10.57 -2.03 -5.12
N ASN A 40 -11.75 -1.44 -5.19
CA ASN A 40 -11.98 -0.20 -5.93
C ASN A 40 -11.54 1.05 -5.17
N ASN A 41 -11.69 1.04 -3.84
CA ASN A 41 -11.41 2.18 -2.99
C ASN A 41 -10.67 1.72 -1.74
N VAL A 42 -9.64 2.47 -1.37
CA VAL A 42 -8.92 2.29 -0.11
C VAL A 42 -8.88 3.64 0.59
N PHE A 43 -9.40 3.73 1.81
CA PHE A 43 -9.44 5.00 2.54
C PHE A 43 -8.13 5.30 3.25
N ILE A 44 -7.52 4.27 3.84
CA ILE A 44 -6.31 4.40 4.64
C ILE A 44 -5.33 3.31 4.21
N ILE A 45 -4.10 3.71 3.94
CA ILE A 45 -2.98 2.80 3.71
C ILE A 45 -1.91 3.09 4.74
N TYR A 46 -1.50 2.04 5.45
CA TYR A 46 -0.39 2.09 6.37
C TYR A 46 0.76 1.25 5.83
N CYS A 47 1.91 1.87 5.59
CA CYS A 47 3.06 1.18 5.02
C CYS A 47 4.39 1.71 5.57
N ASP A 48 5.43 0.94 5.31
CA ASP A 48 6.80 1.37 5.57
C ASP A 48 7.20 2.44 4.56
N ALA A 49 8.25 3.22 4.85
CA ALA A 49 8.79 4.22 3.93
C ALA A 49 9.45 3.57 2.71
N LEU A 50 8.62 3.00 1.82
CA LEU A 50 8.99 2.24 0.64
C LEU A 50 9.08 3.14 -0.58
N LYS A 51 10.22 3.09 -1.28
CA LYS A 51 10.48 3.95 -2.43
C LYS A 51 9.54 3.63 -3.59
N GLY A 52 8.83 4.63 -4.09
CA GLY A 52 7.93 4.49 -5.24
C GLY A 52 6.55 3.92 -4.89
N PHE A 53 6.32 3.54 -3.63
CA PHE A 53 5.03 2.99 -3.22
C PHE A 53 3.95 4.07 -3.05
N PRO A 54 4.22 5.23 -2.44
CA PRO A 54 3.22 6.31 -2.36
C PRO A 54 2.70 6.76 -3.72
N GLU A 55 3.58 6.84 -4.73
CA GLU A 55 3.23 7.21 -6.10
C GLU A 55 2.35 6.14 -6.76
N ALA A 56 2.66 4.85 -6.54
CA ALA A 56 1.84 3.74 -7.02
C ALA A 56 0.44 3.74 -6.39
N ILE A 57 0.34 4.08 -5.10
CA ILE A 57 -0.93 4.20 -4.39
C ILE A 57 -1.75 5.35 -4.97
N GLN A 58 -1.18 6.56 -5.08
CA GLN A 58 -1.90 7.73 -5.59
C GLN A 58 -2.40 7.53 -7.03
N ALA A 59 -1.64 6.80 -7.85
CA ALA A 59 -2.07 6.46 -9.20
C ALA A 59 -3.24 5.45 -9.25
N THR A 60 -3.39 4.60 -8.23
CA THR A 60 -4.41 3.54 -8.19
C THR A 60 -5.66 3.95 -7.42
N TRP A 61 -5.46 4.58 -6.26
CA TRP A 61 -6.50 5.05 -5.36
C TRP A 61 -6.18 6.50 -4.95
N PRO A 62 -6.58 7.50 -5.76
CA PRO A 62 -6.18 8.89 -5.58
C PRO A 62 -6.71 9.52 -4.27
N ASP A 63 -7.83 9.01 -3.75
CA ASP A 63 -8.47 9.51 -2.53
C ASP A 63 -7.95 8.82 -1.26
N SER A 64 -6.93 7.95 -1.36
CA SER A 64 -6.35 7.26 -0.20
C SER A 64 -5.52 8.19 0.69
N MET A 65 -5.74 8.10 2.00
CA MET A 65 -4.84 8.66 2.99
C MET A 65 -3.66 7.71 3.23
N ILE A 66 -2.44 8.18 2.96
CA ILE A 66 -1.21 7.39 3.13
C ILE A 66 -0.55 7.78 4.45
N HIS A 67 -0.43 6.82 5.36
CA HIS A 67 0.37 6.94 6.56
C HIS A 67 1.61 6.06 6.43
N THR A 68 2.78 6.69 6.48
CA THR A 68 4.04 5.97 6.53
C THR A 68 4.55 5.91 7.96
N GLN A 69 5.10 4.77 8.38
CA GLN A 69 5.87 4.75 9.62
C GLN A 69 7.06 5.69 9.45
N HIS A 70 7.19 6.69 10.32
CA HIS A 70 8.41 7.47 10.38
C HIS A 70 9.54 6.50 10.73
N GLY A 71 10.55 6.41 9.85
CA GLY A 71 11.84 5.86 10.26
C GLY A 71 12.29 6.60 11.52
N ALA A 72 12.90 5.88 12.46
CA ALA A 72 13.38 6.38 13.73
C ALA A 72 14.53 7.43 13.57
N SER A 73 14.26 8.57 12.93
CA SER A 73 15.22 9.68 12.77
C SER A 73 14.67 11.05 13.15
N ASP A 74 13.36 11.24 13.33
CA ASP A 74 12.78 12.56 13.65
C ASP A 74 12.09 12.62 15.03
N SER A 75 12.67 11.98 16.06
CA SER A 75 12.32 12.23 17.47
C SER A 75 13.27 13.21 18.18
N CYS A 76 14.10 13.93 17.43
CA CYS A 76 14.93 15.00 17.97
C CYS A 76 14.64 16.31 17.23
N ARG A 77 13.48 16.91 17.52
CA ARG A 77 13.24 18.35 17.44
C ARG A 77 12.08 18.76 18.33
#